data_AF-A0A645DAG5-F1
#
_entry.id   AF-A0A645DAG5-F1
#
_cell.length_a   1.000
_cell.length_b   1.000
_cell.length_c   1.000
_cell.angle_alpha   90.00
_cell.angle_beta   90.00
_cell.angle_gamma   90.00
#
_symmetry.space_group_name_H-M   'P 1'
#
loop_
_entity.id
_entity.type
_entity.pdbx_description
1 polymer ?
#
loop_
_entity_poly.entity_id
_entity_poly.type
_entity_poly.pdbx_seq_one_letter_code
_entity_poly.pdbx_strand_id
1 'polypeptide(L)' 'MIDLVKGRTVEDARELLHLFFGMIKGEVAGEARLEKLEDAVALQGISRMPARVKCAVLAWHTLEEALDGKQPETLRL' A
#
# COMPACT_ATOMS: atom_id res chain seq x y z
N MET A 1 2.74 7.41 -0.56
CA MET A 1 1.45 6.74 -0.27
C MET A 1 0.31 7.73 -0.34
N ILE A 2 0.23 8.73 0.54
CA ILE A 2 -0.94 9.62 0.60
C ILE A 2 -1.22 10.33 -0.72
N ASP A 3 -0.18 10.84 -1.40
CA ASP A 3 -0.33 11.52 -2.69
C ASP A 3 -0.89 10.61 -3.78
N LEU A 4 -0.60 9.31 -3.70
CA LEU A 4 -1.08 8.30 -4.63
C LEU A 4 -2.57 7.96 -4.42
N VAL A 5 -3.09 8.05 -3.19
CA VAL A 5 -4.48 7.66 -2.86
C VAL A 5 -5.44 8.85 -2.70
N LYS A 6 -4.93 10.05 -2.43
CA LYS A 6 -5.75 11.23 -2.17
C LYS A 6 -6.59 11.60 -3.39
N GLY A 7 -7.90 11.77 -3.18
CA GLY A 7 -8.84 12.15 -4.23
C GLY A 7 -9.29 11.02 -5.16
N ARG A 8 -8.83 9.78 -4.91
CA ARG A 8 -9.31 8.58 -5.62
C ARG A 8 -10.51 7.95 -4.91
N THR A 9 -11.21 7.07 -5.61
CA THR A 9 -12.31 6.27 -5.04
C THR A 9 -11.76 5.24 -4.05
N VAL A 10 -12.65 4.69 -3.22
CA VAL A 10 -12.29 3.61 -2.28
C VAL A 10 -11.83 2.37 -3.04
N GLU A 11 -12.48 2.08 -4.16
CA GLU A 11 -12.18 0.95 -5.04
C GLU A 11 -10.77 1.09 -5.63
N ASP A 12 -10.42 2.26 -6.14
CA ASP A 12 -9.09 2.56 -6.68
C ASP A 12 -8.02 2.45 -5.59
N ALA A 13 -8.30 3.00 -4.40
CA ALA A 13 -7.38 2.92 -3.27
C ALA A 13 -7.11 1.46 -2.85
N ARG A 14 -8.14 0.59 -2.87
CA ARG A 14 -7.99 -0.85 -2.61
C ARG A 14 -7.16 -1.54 -3.70
N GLU A 15 -7.36 -1.19 -4.97
CA GLU A 15 -6.55 -1.76 -6.06
C GLU A 15 -5.06 -1.41 -5.88
N LEU A 16 -4.76 -0.13 -5.63
CA LEU A 16 -3.39 0.36 -5.41
C LEU A 16 -2.73 -0.29 -4.19
N LEU A 17 -3.50 -0.46 -3.11
CA LEU A 17 -3.05 -1.14 -1.90
C LEU A 17 -2.68 -2.60 -2.15
N HIS A 18 -3.56 -3.37 -2.81
CA HIS A 18 -3.28 -4.77 -3.15
C HIS A 18 -2.09 -4.90 -4.10
N LEU A 19 -1.98 -3.98 -5.07
CA LEU A 19 -0.87 -3.93 -6.00
C LEU A 19 0.46 -3.65 -5.27
N PHE A 20 0.48 -2.70 -4.33
CA PHE A 20 1.65 -2.41 -3.51
C PHE A 20 2.07 -3.62 -2.67
N PHE A 21 1.13 -4.30 -2.01
CA PHE A 21 1.43 -5.52 -1.25
C PHE A 21 1.95 -6.64 -2.13
N GLY A 22 1.34 -6.86 -3.30
CA GLY A 22 1.83 -7.86 -4.26
C GLY A 22 3.25 -7.55 -4.75
N MET A 23 3.56 -6.27 -4.99
CA MET A 23 4.92 -5.83 -5.32
C MET A 23 5.92 -6.13 -4.20
N ILE A 24 5.58 -5.80 -2.94
CA ILE A 24 6.45 -6.04 -1.78
C ILE A 24 6.63 -7.53 -1.48
N LYS A 25 5.62 -8.37 -1.74
CA LYS A 25 5.72 -9.84 -1.63
C LYS A 25 6.47 -10.49 -2.80
N GLY A 26 6.73 -9.74 -3.88
CA GLY A 26 7.30 -10.29 -5.11
C GLY A 26 6.33 -11.16 -5.92
N GLU A 27 5.03 -11.02 -5.67
CA GLU A 27 3.95 -11.80 -6.30
C GLU A 27 3.42 -11.14 -7.58
N VAL A 28 3.75 -9.86 -7.82
CA VAL A 28 3.32 -9.11 -9.00
C VAL A 28 4.51 -8.90 -9.94
N ALA A 29 4.33 -9.32 -11.19
CA ALA A 29 5.22 -9.03 -12.31
C ALA A 29 4.43 -8.32 -13.42
N GLY A 30 5.05 -7.30 -14.03
CA GLY A 30 4.49 -6.56 -15.16
C GLY A 30 4.66 -5.05 -14.99
N GLU A 31 5.50 -4.44 -15.82
CA GLU A 31 5.79 -3.00 -15.79
C GLU A 31 4.53 -2.15 -15.89
N ALA A 32 3.62 -2.47 -16.83
CA ALA A 32 2.36 -1.74 -17.00
C ALA A 32 1.43 -1.76 -15.76
N ARG A 33 1.50 -2.82 -14.94
CA ARG A 33 0.76 -2.83 -13.66
C ARG A 33 1.48 -1.97 -12.63
N LEU A 34 2.80 -2.09 -12.54
CA LEU A 34 3.61 -1.37 -11.58
C LEU A 34 3.64 0.15 -11.83
N GLU A 35 3.45 0.60 -13.09
CA GLU A 35 3.29 2.02 -13.44
C GLU A 35 2.15 2.70 -12.67
N LYS A 36 1.09 1.96 -12.30
CA LYS A 36 -0.01 2.49 -11.46
C LYS A 36 0.45 2.92 -10.07
N LEU A 37 1.58 2.41 -9.58
CA LEU A 37 2.14 2.77 -8.28
C LEU A 37 2.94 4.08 -8.31
N GLU A 38 3.17 4.66 -9.49
CA GLU A 38 3.93 5.90 -9.66
C GLU A 38 5.27 5.82 -8.88
N ASP A 39 5.62 6.85 -8.10
CA ASP A 39 6.85 6.89 -7.30
C ASP A 39 6.97 5.75 -6.27
N ALA A 40 5.86 5.11 -5.87
CA ALA A 40 5.89 4.00 -4.92
C ALA A 40 6.57 2.75 -5.52
N VAL A 41 6.72 2.65 -6.84
CA VAL A 41 7.46 1.56 -7.50
C VAL A 41 8.94 1.54 -7.09
N ALA A 42 9.51 2.68 -6.72
CA ALA A 42 10.89 2.77 -6.22
C ALA A 42 11.12 1.91 -4.95
N LEU A 43 10.04 1.55 -4.24
CA LEU A 43 10.08 0.70 -3.06
C LEU A 43 10.11 -0.81 -3.38
N GLN A 44 10.05 -1.22 -4.65
CA GLN A 44 10.07 -2.63 -5.05
C GLN A 44 11.26 -3.41 -4.47
N GLY A 45 12.42 -2.77 -4.35
CA GLY A 45 13.63 -3.37 -3.76
C GLY A 45 13.46 -3.83 -2.29
N ILE A 46 12.48 -3.26 -1.57
CA ILE A 46 12.17 -3.64 -0.18
C ILE A 46 11.69 -5.10 -0.08
N SER A 47 11.19 -5.69 -1.17
CA SER A 47 10.84 -7.13 -1.23
C SER A 47 12.00 -8.04 -0.82
N ARG A 48 13.25 -7.60 -0.99
CA ARG A 48 14.47 -8.33 -0.63
C ARG A 48 15.09 -7.88 0.70
N MET A 49 14.40 -7.02 1.45
CA MET A 49 14.89 -6.42 2.70
C MET A 49 13.94 -6.73 3.87
N PRO A 50 13.96 -7.94 4.47
CA PRO A 50 12.99 -8.36 5.49
C PRO A 50 12.85 -7.38 6.66
N ALA A 51 13.95 -6.76 7.09
CA ALA A 51 13.98 -5.78 8.16
C ALA A 51 13.22 -4.46 7.83
N ARG A 52 12.97 -4.17 6.54
CA ARG A 52 12.32 -2.93 6.07
C ARG A 52 10.88 -3.13 5.59
N VAL A 53 10.46 -4.37 5.36
CA VAL A 53 9.10 -4.69 4.89
C VAL A 53 8.04 -4.08 5.79
N LYS A 54 8.10 -4.32 7.10
CA LYS A 54 7.10 -3.82 8.06
C LYS A 54 6.95 -2.29 8.02
N CYS A 55 8.07 -1.56 7.92
CA CYS A 55 8.05 -0.11 7.83
C CYS A 55 7.42 0.37 6.52
N ALA A 56 7.66 -0.31 5.41
CA ALA A 56 7.12 0.05 4.11
C ALA A 56 5.61 -0.19 3.99
N VAL A 57 5.08 -1.22 4.67
CA VAL A 57 3.66 -1.58 4.61
C VAL A 57 2.79 -0.94 5.70
N LEU A 58 3.38 -0.35 6.74
CA LEU A 58 2.64 0.17 7.91
C LEU A 58 1.49 1.11 7.52
N ALA A 59 1.80 2.15 6.75
CA ALA A 59 0.80 3.13 6.35
C ALA A 59 -0.30 2.53 5.44
N TRP A 60 0.03 1.49 4.67
CA TRP A 60 -0.92 0.77 3.83
C TRP A 60 -1.85 -0.13 4.63
N HIS A 61 -1.36 -0.79 5.69
CA HIS A 61 -2.23 -1.51 6.62
C HIS A 61 -3.18 -0.57 7.36
N THR A 62 -2.70 0.61 7.79
CA THR A 62 -3.59 1.62 8.40
C THR A 62 -4.66 2.08 7.42
N LEU A 63 -4.32 2.25 6.13
CA LEU A 63 -5.30 2.55 5.10
C LEU A 63 -6.31 1.41 4.92
N GLU A 64 -5.87 0.16 4.87
CA GLU A 64 -6.73 -1.03 4.78
C GLU A 64 -7.77 -1.06 5.90
N GLU A 65 -7.32 -0.90 7.15
CA GLU A 65 -8.18 -0.89 8.33
C GLU A 65 -9.18 0.26 8.30
N ALA A 66 -8.73 1.47 7.91
CA ALA A 66 -9.60 2.63 7.78
C ALA A 66 -10.68 2.41 6.71
N LEU A 67 -10.34 1.81 5.56
CA LEU A 67 -11.28 1.48 4.49
C LEU A 67 -12.24 0.35 4.86
N ASP A 68 -11.86 -0.52 5.80
CA ASP A 68 -12.73 -1.56 6.39
C ASP A 68 -13.61 -1.01 7.53
N GLY A 69 -13.51 0.28 7.85
CA GLY A 69 -14.24 0.91 8.95
C GLY A 69 -13.74 0.51 10.34
N LYS A 70 -12.56 -0.10 10.44
CA LYS A 70 -11.91 -0.39 11.72
C LYS A 70 -11.30 0.91 12.25
N GLN A 71 -11.85 1.39 13.36
CA GLN A 71 -11.30 2.56 14.05
C GLN A 71 -10.18 2.10 14.99
N PRO A 72 -9.01 2.76 14.99
CA PRO A 72 -8.01 2.57 16.02
C PRO A 72 -8.65 2.77 17.40
N GLU A 73 -8.41 1.87 18.36
CA GLU A 73 -8.94 2.01 19.74
C GLU A 73 -8.62 3.37 20.36
N THR A 74 -7.53 4.01 19.93
CA THR A 74 -7.08 5.33 20.40
C THR A 74 -7.97 6.50 19.95
N LEU A 75 -8.79 6.35 18.90
CA LEU A 75 -9.70 7.39 18.40
C LEU A 75 -11.10 7.36 19.05
N ARG A 76 -11.33 6.48 20.04
CA ARG A 76 -12.57 6.41 20.83
C ARG A 76 -12.49 7.10 22.20
N LEU A 77 -11.39 7.81 22.47
CA LEU A 77 -11.23 8.69 23.63
C LEU A 77 -11.92 10.04 23.37
#